data_AF-A0A9X8HCE8-F1
#
_entry.id   AF-A0A9X8HCE8-F1
#
_cell.length_a   1.000
_cell.length_b   1.000
_cell.length_c   1.000
_cell.angle_alpha   90.00
_cell.angle_beta   90.00
_cell.angle_gamma   90.00
#
_symmetry.space_group_name_H-M   'P 1'
#
loop_
_entity.id
_entity.type
_entity.pdbx_description
1 polymer ?
#
loop_
_entity_poly.entity_id
_entity_poly.type
_entity_poly.pdbx_seq_one_letter_code
_entity_poly.pdbx_strand_id
1 'polypeptide(L)'
;MNFNPILCHNQADPTMPTAAEKLSDIHRAIAYVKRSRGSIVSKPEILDMIMLNAMLRQEGAPAASRRVARLLRRKHELVQAVWKECISTGDTTIKTTTTRDMSSRTRLPITPRIVDAIQEFVRIRRQSRQRTVAKDVAHFLRSQNMLPFDPESQLSTEAAYRPIEIVWAIVKCQEAFKDLKASSIKGCIHKADRQLYKLEEYIKQKQDEDASGNVSDSESESDNNSDSDSSSNESSNSESET
;
A
#
# COMPACT_ATOMS: atom_id res chain seq x y z
N MET A 1 -52.61 65.93 15.57
CA MET A 1 -53.25 64.72 15.02
C MET A 1 -52.18 64.00 14.19
N ASN A 2 -51.57 62.97 14.76
CA ASN A 2 -50.48 62.22 14.11
C ASN A 2 -51.08 61.09 13.27
N PHE A 3 -50.87 61.14 11.96
CA PHE A 3 -51.09 59.99 11.07
C PHE A 3 -49.74 59.31 10.82
N ASN A 4 -49.56 58.12 11.38
CA ASN A 4 -48.49 57.20 11.01
C ASN A 4 -49.02 56.20 9.97
N PRO A 5 -48.38 56.03 8.80
CA PRO A 5 -48.67 54.91 7.93
C PRO A 5 -47.92 53.64 8.38
N ILE A 6 -48.60 52.53 8.18
CA ILE A 6 -48.26 51.16 8.57
C ILE A 6 -47.04 50.67 7.77
N LEU A 7 -45.94 50.34 8.47
CA LEU A 7 -44.81 49.64 7.88
C LEU A 7 -45.09 48.13 7.92
N CYS A 8 -45.51 47.56 6.79
CA CYS A 8 -45.61 46.13 6.59
C CYS A 8 -44.27 45.45 6.93
N HIS A 9 -44.22 44.75 8.05
CA HIS A 9 -43.14 43.80 8.32
C HIS A 9 -43.34 42.61 7.40
N ASN A 10 -42.58 42.56 6.32
CA ASN A 10 -42.41 41.37 5.52
C ASN A 10 -41.76 40.29 6.40
N GLN A 11 -42.60 39.38 6.88
CA GLN A 11 -42.20 38.12 7.48
C GLN A 11 -41.44 37.31 6.41
N ALA A 12 -40.11 37.29 6.49
CA ALA A 12 -39.29 36.33 5.75
C ALA A 12 -39.31 35.00 6.51
N ASP A 13 -40.04 34.03 5.98
CA ASP A 13 -40.01 32.61 6.35
C ASP A 13 -39.01 31.85 5.43
N PRO A 14 -38.67 30.58 5.72
CA PRO A 14 -37.39 30.11 6.21
C PRO A 14 -36.45 29.67 5.07
N THR A 15 -35.17 30.00 5.19
CA THR A 15 -34.12 29.61 4.24
C THR A 15 -33.95 28.08 4.23
N MET A 16 -34.50 27.43 3.20
CA MET A 16 -34.23 26.03 2.89
C MET A 16 -32.73 25.85 2.62
N PRO A 17 -32.02 24.96 3.34
CA PRO A 17 -30.59 24.78 3.13
C PRO A 17 -30.31 24.30 1.71
N THR A 18 -29.33 24.95 1.10
CA THR A 18 -28.94 24.78 -0.30
C THR A 18 -28.39 23.36 -0.52
N ALA A 19 -28.59 22.77 -1.70
CA ALA A 19 -28.17 21.38 -1.98
C ALA A 19 -26.67 21.12 -1.74
N ALA A 20 -25.83 22.14 -1.92
CA ALA A 20 -24.39 22.08 -1.64
C ALA A 20 -24.06 21.95 -0.15
N GLU A 21 -24.82 22.62 0.73
CA GLU A 21 -24.64 22.55 2.18
C GLU A 21 -25.07 21.17 2.71
N LYS A 22 -26.17 20.62 2.19
CA LYS A 22 -26.62 19.26 2.51
C LYS A 22 -25.59 18.19 2.14
N LEU A 23 -24.94 18.32 0.98
CA LEU A 23 -23.89 17.39 0.56
C LEU A 23 -22.65 17.49 1.46
N SER A 24 -22.32 18.70 1.92
CA SER A 24 -21.25 18.94 2.90
C SER A 24 -21.57 18.29 4.25
N ASP A 25 -22.81 18.42 4.73
CA ASP A 25 -23.26 17.82 5.99
C ASP A 25 -23.21 16.28 5.94
N ILE A 26 -23.62 15.68 4.81
CA ILE A 26 -23.53 14.23 4.59
C ILE A 26 -22.07 13.76 4.66
N HIS A 27 -21.15 14.44 3.98
CA HIS A 27 -19.73 14.09 4.02
C HIS A 27 -19.15 14.24 5.43
N ARG A 28 -19.53 15.30 6.17
CA ARG A 28 -19.12 15.53 7.56
C ARG A 28 -19.59 14.40 8.48
N ALA A 29 -20.84 13.97 8.35
CA ALA A 29 -21.38 12.85 9.12
C ALA A 29 -20.67 11.52 8.81
N ILE A 30 -20.42 11.21 7.53
CA ILE A 30 -19.69 10.01 7.12
C ILE A 30 -18.25 10.03 7.67
N ALA A 31 -17.57 11.17 7.59
CA ALA A 31 -16.22 11.32 8.11
C ALA A 31 -16.17 11.13 9.63
N TYR A 32 -17.15 11.69 10.36
CA TYR A 32 -17.28 11.47 11.80
C TYR A 32 -17.42 9.99 12.14
N VAL A 33 -18.36 9.28 11.50
CA VAL A 33 -18.55 7.83 11.75
C VAL A 33 -17.29 7.03 11.43
N LYS A 34 -16.61 7.31 10.31
CA LYS A 34 -15.36 6.62 9.95
C LYS A 34 -14.23 6.84 10.97
N ARG A 35 -14.17 8.01 11.59
CA ARG A 35 -13.15 8.36 12.59
C ARG A 35 -13.48 7.81 13.99
N SER A 36 -14.74 7.92 14.41
CA SER A 36 -15.17 7.55 15.77
C SER A 36 -15.37 6.06 15.94
N ARG A 37 -15.63 5.33 14.85
CA ARG A 37 -15.90 3.89 14.91
C ARG A 37 -14.62 3.08 15.02
N GLY A 38 -14.56 2.25 16.06
CA GLY A 38 -13.47 1.31 16.27
C GLY A 38 -13.40 0.20 15.21
N SER A 39 -12.20 -0.39 15.07
CA SER A 39 -11.98 -1.56 14.21
C SER A 39 -12.76 -2.79 14.72
N ILE A 40 -12.90 -2.92 16.04
CA ILE A 40 -13.62 -4.00 16.72
C ILE A 40 -15.13 -3.82 16.49
N VAL A 41 -15.81 -4.93 16.20
CA VAL A 41 -17.27 -4.98 16.01
C VAL A 41 -17.90 -5.28 17.37
N SER A 42 -18.80 -4.41 17.81
CA SER A 42 -19.47 -4.58 19.09
C SER A 42 -20.66 -5.55 18.99
N LYS A 43 -21.08 -6.14 20.11
CA LYS A 43 -22.27 -7.00 20.17
C LYS A 43 -23.54 -6.35 19.59
N PRO A 44 -23.92 -5.09 19.94
CA PRO A 44 -25.09 -4.47 19.31
C PRO A 44 -24.93 -4.29 17.80
N GLU A 45 -23.72 -3.99 17.32
CA GLU A 45 -23.45 -3.87 15.89
C GLU A 45 -23.60 -5.21 15.14
N ILE A 46 -23.26 -6.34 15.79
CA ILE A 46 -23.50 -7.69 15.26
C ILE A 46 -25.01 -7.95 15.16
N LEU A 47 -25.79 -7.58 16.18
CA LEU A 47 -27.25 -7.72 16.16
C LEU A 47 -27.88 -6.89 15.03
N ASP A 48 -27.40 -5.67 14.82
CA ASP A 48 -27.85 -4.82 13.70
C ASP A 48 -27.55 -5.45 12.34
N MET A 49 -26.38 -6.10 12.19
CA MET A 49 -26.04 -6.85 10.96
C MET A 49 -27.03 -7.97 10.69
N ILE A 50 -27.40 -8.73 11.72
CA ILE A 50 -28.36 -9.84 11.60
C ILE A 50 -29.74 -9.30 11.25
N MET A 51 -30.22 -8.30 12.01
CA MET A 51 -31.53 -7.70 11.82
C MET A 51 -31.69 -7.13 10.40
N LEU A 52 -30.72 -6.33 9.93
CA LEU A 52 -30.75 -5.77 8.59
C LEU A 52 -30.67 -6.85 7.49
N ASN A 53 -29.93 -7.95 7.71
CA ASN A 53 -29.92 -9.04 6.74
C ASN A 53 -31.28 -9.75 6.70
N ALA A 54 -31.91 -9.99 7.84
CA ALA A 54 -33.22 -10.63 7.93
C ALA A 54 -34.28 -9.79 7.21
N MET A 55 -34.34 -8.49 7.50
CA MET A 55 -35.28 -7.56 6.86
C MET A 55 -35.11 -7.53 5.33
N LEU A 56 -33.88 -7.36 4.85
CA LEU A 56 -33.63 -7.33 3.40
C LEU A 56 -33.98 -8.66 2.72
N ARG A 57 -33.78 -9.79 3.38
CA ARG A 57 -34.18 -11.10 2.83
C ARG A 57 -35.69 -11.29 2.85
N GLN A 58 -36.38 -10.79 3.87
CA GLN A 58 -37.84 -10.77 3.93
C GLN A 58 -38.44 -9.94 2.80
N GLU A 59 -37.80 -8.83 2.45
CA GLU A 59 -38.16 -7.98 1.29
C GLU A 59 -37.76 -8.58 -0.07
N GLY A 60 -37.18 -9.79 -0.10
CA GLY A 60 -36.73 -10.44 -1.34
C GLY A 60 -35.53 -9.75 -2.00
N ALA A 61 -34.77 -8.93 -1.27
CA ALA A 61 -33.65 -8.20 -1.83
C ALA A 61 -32.54 -9.14 -2.34
N PRO A 62 -32.09 -9.00 -3.60
CA PRO A 62 -30.93 -9.72 -4.07
C PRO A 62 -29.68 -9.27 -3.32
N ALA A 63 -28.82 -10.22 -2.98
CA ALA A 63 -27.55 -9.97 -2.30
C ALA A 63 -27.66 -9.13 -1.01
N ALA A 64 -28.62 -9.48 -0.15
CA ALA A 64 -28.88 -8.83 1.14
C ALA A 64 -27.59 -8.51 1.93
N SER A 65 -26.68 -9.47 2.11
CA SER A 65 -25.44 -9.27 2.86
C SER A 65 -24.49 -8.22 2.24
N ARG A 66 -24.48 -8.06 0.91
CA ARG A 66 -23.73 -6.99 0.23
C ARG A 66 -24.39 -5.62 0.42
N ARG A 67 -25.71 -5.56 0.51
CA ARG A 67 -26.44 -4.30 0.81
C ARG A 67 -26.21 -3.89 2.26
N VAL A 68 -26.33 -4.82 3.21
CA VAL A 68 -26.00 -4.56 4.63
C VAL A 68 -24.56 -4.09 4.79
N ALA A 69 -23.59 -4.73 4.14
CA ALA A 69 -22.18 -4.31 4.19
C ALA A 69 -21.99 -2.86 3.74
N ARG A 70 -22.73 -2.42 2.72
CA ARG A 70 -22.73 -1.03 2.25
C ARG A 70 -23.38 -0.07 3.24
N LEU A 71 -24.54 -0.44 3.79
CA LEU A 71 -25.26 0.38 4.78
C LEU A 71 -24.45 0.56 6.06
N LEU A 72 -23.91 -0.53 6.59
CA LEU A 72 -23.12 -0.54 7.81
C LEU A 72 -21.65 -0.20 7.57
N ARG A 73 -21.21 0.09 6.35
CA ARG A 73 -19.79 0.40 6.02
C ARG A 73 -18.80 -0.62 6.58
N ARG A 74 -19.10 -1.92 6.44
CA ARG A 74 -18.24 -3.04 6.87
C ARG A 74 -17.90 -3.95 5.70
N LYS A 75 -16.88 -4.80 5.89
CA LYS A 75 -16.49 -5.80 4.90
C LYS A 75 -17.64 -6.79 4.69
N HIS A 76 -17.89 -7.15 3.43
CA HIS A 76 -18.93 -8.10 3.06
C HIS A 76 -18.74 -9.47 3.70
N GLU A 77 -17.51 -9.96 3.73
CA GLU A 77 -17.12 -11.26 4.31
C GLU A 77 -17.55 -11.39 5.77
N LEU A 78 -17.31 -10.34 6.56
CA LEU A 78 -17.72 -10.29 7.97
C LEU A 78 -19.24 -10.44 8.10
N VAL A 79 -20.01 -9.65 7.35
CA VAL A 79 -21.48 -9.67 7.40
C VAL A 79 -22.02 -11.03 6.98
N GLN A 80 -21.40 -11.66 5.98
CA GLN A 80 -21.77 -13.00 5.54
C GLN A 80 -21.44 -14.08 6.59
N ALA A 81 -20.29 -13.97 7.24
CA ALA A 81 -19.89 -14.88 8.31
C ALA A 81 -20.84 -14.78 9.52
N VAL A 82 -21.13 -13.56 9.98
CA VAL A 82 -22.11 -13.28 11.05
C VAL A 82 -23.46 -13.93 10.75
N TRP A 83 -23.96 -13.74 9.53
CA TRP A 83 -25.23 -14.30 9.10
C TRP A 83 -25.21 -15.83 9.10
N LYS A 84 -24.15 -16.43 8.54
CA LYS A 84 -24.01 -17.90 8.49
C LYS A 84 -23.98 -18.51 9.89
N GLU A 85 -23.20 -17.91 10.80
CA GLU A 85 -23.11 -18.37 12.19
C GLU A 85 -24.46 -18.26 12.91
N CYS A 86 -25.17 -17.15 12.75
CA CYS A 86 -26.50 -16.97 13.35
C CYS A 86 -27.49 -18.05 12.91
N ILE A 87 -27.50 -18.41 11.62
CA ILE A 87 -28.41 -19.44 11.09
C ILE A 87 -27.97 -20.85 11.48
N SER A 88 -26.65 -21.12 11.55
CA SER A 88 -26.14 -22.46 11.87
C SER A 88 -26.17 -22.78 13.37
N THR A 89 -25.90 -21.81 14.24
CA THR A 89 -25.67 -22.03 15.68
C THR A 89 -26.82 -21.49 16.53
N GLY A 90 -27.64 -20.56 16.03
CA GLY A 90 -28.73 -19.94 16.78
C GLY A 90 -28.27 -18.96 17.87
N ASP A 91 -26.96 -18.75 17.98
CA ASP A 91 -26.33 -17.77 18.85
C ASP A 91 -25.21 -17.05 18.07
N THR A 92 -24.95 -15.80 18.40
CA THR A 92 -23.85 -15.02 17.84
C THR A 92 -22.72 -14.92 18.86
N THR A 93 -22.08 -16.06 19.09
CA THR A 93 -20.76 -16.09 19.73
C THR A 93 -19.71 -15.88 18.64
N ILE A 94 -19.78 -14.73 17.96
CA ILE A 94 -18.58 -14.20 17.35
C ILE A 94 -17.71 -13.87 18.56
N LYS A 95 -16.82 -14.81 18.91
CA LYS A 95 -15.65 -14.55 19.73
C LYS A 95 -15.15 -13.25 19.15
N THR A 96 -15.33 -12.14 19.88
CA THR A 96 -14.69 -10.87 19.54
C THR A 96 -13.30 -11.29 19.16
N THR A 97 -12.98 -11.18 17.88
CA THR A 97 -11.75 -11.72 17.36
C THR A 97 -10.67 -10.85 17.98
N THR A 98 -10.30 -11.21 19.20
CA THR A 98 -9.04 -10.97 19.86
C THR A 98 -8.06 -12.00 19.31
N THR A 99 -8.04 -12.22 17.99
CA THR A 99 -6.82 -11.76 17.35
C THR A 99 -6.92 -10.23 17.41
N ARG A 100 -6.42 -9.55 18.44
CA ARG A 100 -4.96 -9.38 18.59
C ARG A 100 -4.30 -9.91 17.33
N ASP A 101 -4.61 -9.21 16.25
CA ASP A 101 -4.10 -9.53 14.95
C ASP A 101 -2.59 -9.53 15.14
N MET A 102 -2.01 -10.71 14.97
CA MET A 102 -0.58 -10.95 15.10
C MET A 102 0.21 -10.05 14.13
N SER A 103 -0.49 -9.37 13.20
CA SER A 103 -0.06 -8.22 12.39
C SER A 103 0.44 -6.99 13.17
N SER A 104 0.01 -6.80 14.43
CA SER A 104 0.55 -5.76 15.31
C SER A 104 1.78 -6.20 16.10
N ARG A 105 2.03 -7.52 16.20
CA ARG A 105 3.21 -8.11 16.85
C ARG A 105 4.41 -8.25 15.89
N THR A 106 4.16 -8.19 14.58
CA THR A 106 5.19 -8.15 13.53
C THR A 106 5.66 -6.74 13.18
N ARG A 107 5.12 -5.70 13.82
CA ARG A 107 5.74 -4.37 13.77
C ARG A 107 6.66 -4.24 14.97
N LEU A 108 7.96 -4.41 14.74
CA LEU A 108 8.94 -3.83 15.66
C LEU A 108 8.55 -2.36 15.84
N PRO A 109 8.20 -1.91 17.06
CA PRO A 109 7.97 -0.49 17.26
C PRO A 109 9.31 0.19 16.97
N ILE A 110 9.40 0.91 15.84
CA ILE A 110 10.59 1.65 15.42
C ILE A 110 10.72 2.85 16.36
N THR A 111 11.11 2.56 17.59
CA THR A 111 11.44 3.57 18.59
C THR A 111 12.85 4.08 18.26
N PRO A 112 13.13 5.38 18.51
CA PRO A 112 14.47 5.93 18.32
C PRO A 112 15.55 5.08 18.98
N ARG A 113 15.26 4.56 20.18
CA ARG A 113 16.16 3.67 20.94
C ARG A 113 16.57 2.40 20.18
N ILE A 114 15.64 1.75 19.47
CA ILE A 114 15.95 0.55 18.68
C ILE A 114 16.75 0.94 17.44
N VAL A 115 16.42 2.07 16.80
CA VAL A 115 17.14 2.57 15.63
C VAL A 115 18.58 2.92 15.99
N ASP A 116 18.80 3.66 17.09
CA ASP A 116 20.11 4.06 17.57
C ASP A 116 20.98 2.84 17.94
N ALA A 117 20.38 1.85 18.62
CA ALA A 117 21.07 0.61 18.95
C ALA A 117 21.49 -0.19 17.70
N ILE A 118 20.62 -0.28 16.69
CA ILE A 118 20.94 -0.95 15.42
C ILE A 118 22.00 -0.15 14.64
N GLN A 119 21.89 1.18 14.61
CA GLN A 119 22.88 2.05 13.96
C GLN A 119 24.27 1.85 14.56
N GLU A 120 24.36 1.89 15.89
CA GLU A 120 25.62 1.69 16.59
C GLU A 120 26.21 0.28 16.36
N PHE A 121 25.36 -0.75 16.42
CA PHE A 121 25.77 -2.12 16.10
C PHE A 121 26.32 -2.26 14.68
N VAL A 122 25.64 -1.67 13.69
CA VAL A 122 26.09 -1.68 12.29
C VAL A 122 27.37 -0.85 12.12
N ARG A 123 27.49 0.29 12.80
CA ARG A 123 28.69 1.14 12.79
C ARG A 123 29.91 0.36 13.28
N ILE A 124 29.80 -0.34 14.41
CA ILE A 124 30.85 -1.18 14.98
C ILE A 124 31.25 -2.28 13.99
N ARG A 125 30.28 -3.02 13.44
CA ARG A 125 30.56 -4.10 12.49
C ARG A 125 31.22 -3.61 11.20
N ARG A 126 30.86 -2.43 10.70
CA ARG A 126 31.53 -1.79 9.55
C ARG A 126 32.99 -1.47 9.85
N GLN A 127 33.28 -0.93 11.04
CA GLN A 127 34.64 -0.60 11.46
C GLN A 127 35.54 -1.84 11.52
N SER A 128 34.98 -2.98 11.95
CA SER A 128 35.66 -4.29 11.92
C SER A 128 35.55 -5.03 10.58
N ARG A 129 35.02 -4.41 9.52
CA ARG A 129 34.77 -5.02 8.18
C ARG A 129 33.99 -6.34 8.23
N GLN A 130 33.08 -6.49 9.19
CA GLN A 130 32.22 -7.66 9.33
C GLN A 130 30.90 -7.46 8.58
N ARG A 131 30.45 -8.50 7.87
CA ARG A 131 29.12 -8.52 7.26
C ARG A 131 28.04 -8.53 8.35
N THR A 132 26.98 -7.75 8.13
CA THR A 132 25.78 -7.73 8.99
C THR A 132 24.62 -8.39 8.24
N VAL A 133 24.02 -9.43 8.82
CA VAL A 133 22.81 -10.08 8.31
C VAL A 133 21.64 -9.82 9.26
N ALA A 134 20.39 -9.89 8.78
CA ALA A 134 19.20 -9.74 9.62
C ALA A 134 19.21 -10.66 10.85
N LYS A 135 19.75 -11.87 10.70
CA LYS A 135 19.99 -12.82 11.81
C LYS A 135 20.88 -12.22 12.91
N ASP A 136 22.00 -11.57 12.55
CA ASP A 136 22.89 -10.93 13.52
C ASP A 136 22.16 -9.82 14.31
N VAL A 137 21.37 -9.00 13.60
CA VAL A 137 20.60 -7.92 14.20
C VAL A 137 19.53 -8.47 15.14
N ALA A 138 18.87 -9.56 14.76
CA ALA A 138 17.88 -10.23 15.62
C ALA A 138 18.50 -10.73 16.92
N HIS A 139 19.62 -11.46 16.83
CA HIS A 139 20.32 -11.95 18.03
C HIS A 139 20.83 -10.80 18.91
N PHE A 140 21.29 -9.69 18.32
CA PHE A 140 21.66 -8.48 19.04
C PHE A 140 20.47 -7.83 19.77
N LEU A 141 19.33 -7.65 19.10
CA LEU A 141 18.15 -7.06 19.73
C LEU A 141 17.57 -7.94 20.84
N ARG A 142 17.73 -9.26 20.73
CA ARG A 142 17.38 -10.20 21.80
C ARG A 142 18.34 -10.09 22.98
N SER A 143 19.65 -9.97 22.77
CA SER A 143 20.61 -9.83 23.86
C SER A 143 20.42 -8.52 24.64
N GLN A 144 19.94 -7.46 23.97
CA GLN A 144 19.56 -6.19 24.58
C GLN A 144 18.17 -6.22 25.25
N ASN A 145 17.49 -7.38 25.27
CA ASN A 145 16.13 -7.56 25.78
C ASN A 145 15.08 -6.65 25.11
N MET A 146 15.34 -6.22 23.87
CA MET A 146 14.45 -5.33 23.12
C MET A 146 13.48 -6.09 22.22
N LEU A 147 13.81 -7.33 21.86
CA LEU A 147 12.97 -8.21 21.05
C LEU A 147 12.96 -9.64 21.62
N PRO A 148 11.87 -10.07 22.29
CA PRO A 148 11.72 -11.45 22.69
C PRO A 148 11.31 -12.29 21.48
N PHE A 149 12.19 -13.19 21.04
CA PHE A 149 11.86 -14.25 20.08
C PHE A 149 12.52 -15.57 20.49
N ASP A 150 11.83 -16.67 20.19
CA ASP A 150 12.30 -18.02 20.43
C ASP A 150 13.07 -18.52 19.19
N PRO A 151 14.36 -18.91 19.31
CA PRO A 151 15.18 -19.32 18.17
C PRO A 151 14.89 -20.76 17.75
N GLU A 152 14.27 -21.57 18.63
CA GLU A 152 13.92 -22.97 18.35
C GLU A 152 12.62 -23.09 17.55
N SER A 153 11.76 -22.06 17.63
CA SER A 153 10.54 -21.96 16.84
C SER A 153 10.79 -21.27 15.51
N GLN A 154 10.67 -22.04 14.41
CA GLN A 154 10.78 -21.51 13.05
C GLN A 154 9.77 -20.38 12.77
N LEU A 155 8.54 -20.53 13.26
CA LEU A 155 7.48 -19.51 13.13
C LEU A 155 7.82 -18.23 13.90
N SER A 156 8.37 -18.36 15.11
CA SER A 156 8.82 -17.20 15.90
C SER A 156 10.02 -16.49 15.24
N THR A 157 10.89 -17.26 14.61
CA THR A 157 12.09 -16.76 13.95
C THR A 157 11.73 -15.99 12.67
N GLU A 158 10.86 -16.56 11.83
CA GLU A 158 10.43 -15.90 10.60
C GLU A 158 9.61 -14.63 10.90
N ALA A 159 8.74 -14.67 11.91
CA ALA A 159 7.99 -13.49 12.36
C ALA A 159 8.90 -12.36 12.87
N ALA A 160 10.08 -12.68 13.41
CA ALA A 160 11.07 -11.70 13.87
C ALA A 160 11.93 -11.15 12.72
N TYR A 161 12.35 -11.99 11.77
CA TYR A 161 13.26 -11.57 10.69
C TYR A 161 12.61 -10.65 9.67
N ARG A 162 11.37 -10.92 9.27
CA ARG A 162 10.63 -10.10 8.27
C ARG A 162 10.64 -8.59 8.59
N PRO A 163 10.29 -8.15 9.82
CA PRO A 163 10.37 -6.73 10.16
C PRO A 163 11.81 -6.22 10.32
N ILE A 164 12.75 -7.07 10.77
CA ILE A 164 14.15 -6.69 10.92
C ILE A 164 14.80 -6.42 9.56
N GLU A 165 14.48 -7.20 8.53
CA GLU A 165 15.00 -6.98 7.17
C GLU A 165 14.61 -5.59 6.65
N ILE A 166 13.36 -5.19 6.85
CA ILE A 166 12.85 -3.88 6.46
C ILE A 166 13.51 -2.76 7.27
N VAL A 167 13.54 -2.90 8.59
CA VAL A 167 14.16 -1.89 9.48
C VAL A 167 15.65 -1.77 9.21
N TRP A 168 16.35 -2.88 9.00
CA TRP A 168 17.76 -2.90 8.64
C TRP A 168 18.01 -2.21 7.29
N ALA A 169 17.17 -2.45 6.28
CA ALA A 169 17.27 -1.75 5.01
C ALA A 169 17.07 -0.23 5.18
N ILE A 170 16.07 0.19 5.97
CA ILE A 170 15.82 1.60 6.27
C ILE A 170 17.03 2.23 6.97
N VAL A 171 17.55 1.58 8.02
CA VAL A 171 18.71 2.08 8.77
C VAL A 171 19.95 2.16 7.88
N LYS A 172 20.18 1.14 7.04
CA LYS A 172 21.31 1.13 6.10
C LYS A 172 21.21 2.27 5.08
N CYS A 173 20.01 2.53 4.57
CA CYS A 173 19.73 3.67 3.70
C CYS A 173 19.97 4.98 4.45
N GLN A 174 19.36 5.20 5.62
CA GLN A 174 19.55 6.41 6.43
C GLN A 174 21.04 6.71 6.65
N GLU A 175 21.82 5.69 7.02
CA GLU A 175 23.26 5.84 7.21
C GLU A 175 23.98 6.21 5.91
N ALA A 176 23.63 5.59 4.77
CA ALA A 176 24.20 5.95 3.46
C ALA A 176 23.81 7.37 3.00
N PHE A 177 22.65 7.87 3.45
CA PHE A 177 22.16 9.22 3.13
C PHE A 177 22.69 10.30 4.07
N LYS A 178 23.20 9.97 5.27
CA LYS A 178 23.79 10.96 6.20
C LYS A 178 24.96 11.72 5.57
N ASP A 179 25.79 11.03 4.78
CA ASP A 179 26.96 11.62 4.13
C ASP A 179 26.67 12.12 2.70
N LEU A 180 25.43 11.97 2.21
CA LEU A 180 25.09 12.36 0.84
C LEU A 180 24.94 13.88 0.71
N LYS A 181 25.92 14.51 0.07
CA LYS A 181 25.89 15.95 -0.20
C LYS A 181 24.99 16.27 -1.40
N ALA A 182 24.27 17.39 -1.33
CA ALA A 182 23.44 17.91 -2.44
C ALA A 182 24.23 18.08 -3.75
N SER A 183 25.54 18.37 -3.65
CA SER A 183 26.45 18.44 -4.79
C SER A 183 26.60 17.11 -5.54
N SER A 184 26.59 15.96 -4.83
CA SER A 184 26.63 14.63 -5.45
C SER A 184 25.35 14.30 -6.21
N ILE A 185 24.20 14.75 -5.70
CA ILE A 185 22.89 14.55 -6.36
C ILE A 185 22.80 15.41 -7.63
N LYS A 186 23.29 16.65 -7.56
CA LYS A 186 23.28 17.59 -8.70
C LYS A 186 23.97 16.99 -9.93
N GLY A 187 25.12 16.34 -9.76
CA GLY A 187 25.84 15.68 -10.86
C GLY A 187 25.05 14.54 -11.51
N CYS A 188 24.34 13.74 -10.71
CA CYS A 188 23.47 12.67 -11.21
C CYS A 188 22.29 13.22 -12.02
N ILE A 189 21.67 14.31 -11.55
CA ILE A 189 20.56 14.98 -12.25
C ILE A 189 21.04 15.52 -13.60
N HIS A 190 22.15 16.26 -13.64
CA HIS A 190 22.67 16.80 -14.90
C HIS A 190 23.02 15.68 -15.90
N LYS A 191 23.53 14.55 -15.41
CA LYS A 191 23.81 13.39 -16.25
C LYS A 191 22.52 12.78 -16.82
N ALA A 192 21.45 12.70 -16.02
CA ALA A 192 20.15 12.21 -16.46
C ALA A 192 19.50 13.17 -17.47
N ASP A 193 19.50 14.47 -17.19
CA ASP A 193 18.98 15.50 -18.09
C ASP A 193 19.67 15.45 -19.45
N ARG A 194 21.00 15.28 -19.45
CA ARG A 194 21.78 15.13 -20.69
C ARG A 194 21.37 13.90 -21.51
N GLN A 195 21.00 12.80 -20.87
CA GLN A 195 20.51 11.60 -21.56
C GLN A 195 19.09 11.82 -22.09
N LEU A 196 18.24 12.52 -21.33
CA LEU A 196 16.89 12.92 -21.74
C LEU A 196 16.90 13.79 -23.01
N TYR A 197 17.76 14.81 -23.06
CA TYR A 197 17.88 15.66 -24.26
C TYR A 197 18.32 14.87 -25.50
N LYS A 198 19.29 13.95 -25.35
CA LYS A 198 19.71 13.09 -26.46
C LYS A 198 18.59 12.19 -26.97
N LEU A 199 17.76 11.69 -26.05
CA LEU A 199 16.64 10.83 -26.40
C LEU A 199 15.52 11.62 -27.09
N GLU A 200 15.23 12.83 -26.61
CA GLU A 200 14.29 13.75 -27.24
C GLU A 200 14.71 14.08 -28.68
N GLU A 201 15.99 14.37 -28.89
CA GLU A 201 16.54 14.66 -30.22
C GLU A 201 16.44 13.45 -31.17
N TYR A 202 16.74 12.25 -30.66
CA TYR A 202 16.60 11.00 -31.41
C TYR A 202 15.14 10.70 -31.79
N ILE A 203 14.19 10.93 -30.87
CA ILE A 203 12.75 10.75 -31.14
C ILE A 203 12.29 11.72 -32.23
N LYS A 204 12.74 12.98 -32.17
CA LYS A 204 12.39 13.99 -33.17
C LYS A 204 12.91 13.62 -34.56
N GLN A 205 14.18 13.20 -34.65
CA GLN A 205 14.77 12.75 -35.92
C GLN A 205 14.00 11.56 -36.51
N LYS A 206 13.60 10.58 -35.70
CA LYS A 206 12.78 9.46 -36.16
C LYS A 206 11.40 9.87 -36.67
N GLN A 207 10.73 10.79 -35.97
CA GLN A 207 9.41 11.28 -36.39
C GLN A 207 9.47 12.07 -37.71
N ASP A 208 10.55 12.80 -37.93
CA ASP A 208 10.78 13.54 -39.17
C ASP A 208 11.07 12.60 -40.37
N GLU A 209 11.75 11.46 -40.15
CA GLU A 209 11.97 10.44 -41.19
C GLU A 209 10.72 9.61 -41.51
N ASP A 210 9.93 9.24 -40.50
CA ASP A 210 8.65 8.52 -40.69
C ASP A 210 7.60 9.41 -41.40
N ALA A 211 7.73 10.75 -41.33
CA ALA A 211 6.86 11.69 -42.02
C ALA A 211 7.26 11.98 -43.48
N SER A 212 8.53 11.78 -43.87
CA SER A 212 8.97 11.96 -45.26
C SER A 212 8.87 10.69 -46.11
N GLY A 213 8.61 9.54 -45.49
CA GLY A 213 8.50 8.23 -46.14
C GLY A 213 7.08 7.88 -46.59
N ASN A 214 6.38 8.77 -47.32
CA ASN A 214 5.17 8.37 -48.06
C ASN A 214 5.18 8.92 -49.48
N VAL A 215 5.94 8.25 -50.35
CA VAL A 215 5.63 8.13 -51.78
C VAL A 215 5.86 6.67 -52.21
N SER A 216 4.75 5.96 -52.45
CA SER A 216 4.59 4.79 -53.34
C SER A 216 5.34 4.98 -54.67
N ASP A 217 5.78 3.99 -55.45
CA ASP A 217 5.68 2.53 -55.56
C ASP A 217 6.91 2.11 -56.41
N SER A 218 7.41 0.87 -56.30
CA SER A 218 7.89 0.09 -57.45
C SER A 218 8.22 -1.35 -57.04
N GLU A 219 7.39 -2.26 -57.52
CA GLU A 219 7.66 -3.69 -57.62
C GLU A 219 8.99 -3.93 -58.36
N SER A 220 9.90 -4.72 -57.81
CA SER A 220 10.97 -5.35 -58.57
C SER A 220 11.40 -6.64 -57.87
N GLU A 221 10.93 -7.76 -58.38
CA GLU A 221 11.54 -9.06 -58.09
C GLU A 221 12.92 -9.12 -58.73
N SER A 222 13.92 -9.58 -57.98
CA SER A 222 15.10 -10.21 -58.55
C SER A 222 15.71 -11.15 -57.52
N ASP A 223 15.59 -12.45 -57.80
CA ASP A 223 16.40 -13.50 -57.20
C ASP A 223 17.88 -13.16 -57.29
N ASN A 224 18.65 -13.46 -56.23
CA ASN A 224 20.01 -13.97 -56.38
C ASN A 224 20.41 -14.75 -55.12
N ASN A 225 20.44 -16.08 -55.29
CA ASN A 225 21.16 -16.99 -54.43
C ASN A 225 22.65 -16.61 -54.41
N SER A 226 23.25 -16.63 -53.22
CA SER A 226 24.66 -16.97 -53.10
C SER A 226 24.91 -17.60 -51.74
N ASP A 227 25.13 -18.91 -51.78
CA ASP A 227 25.73 -19.69 -50.72
C ASP A 227 27.07 -19.10 -50.31
N SER A 228 27.35 -19.04 -49.01
CA SER A 228 28.70 -19.10 -48.47
C SER A 228 28.69 -19.55 -47.01
N ASP A 229 28.92 -20.85 -46.91
CA ASP A 229 29.61 -21.62 -45.87
C ASP A 229 30.15 -20.94 -44.60
N SER A 230 29.92 -21.68 -43.51
CA SER A 230 30.85 -22.01 -42.43
C SER A 230 31.43 -20.88 -41.55
N SER A 231 31.04 -20.90 -40.28
CA SER A 231 31.96 -21.46 -39.27
C SER A 231 31.25 -21.73 -37.94
N SER A 232 31.44 -22.96 -37.52
CA SER A 232 31.29 -23.52 -36.19
C SER A 232 31.93 -22.66 -35.10
N ASN A 233 31.28 -22.61 -33.94
CA ASN A 233 31.98 -22.80 -32.68
C ASN A 233 31.00 -23.29 -31.60
N GLU A 234 31.00 -24.62 -31.42
CA GLU A 234 30.74 -25.22 -30.12
C GLU A 234 32.01 -25.09 -29.28
N SER A 235 31.87 -24.76 -28.00
CA SER A 235 32.82 -25.17 -26.96
C SER A 235 32.12 -25.16 -25.61
N SER A 236 31.68 -26.36 -25.23
CA SER A 236 31.47 -26.79 -23.86
C SER A 236 32.82 -27.05 -23.19
N ASN A 237 33.00 -26.61 -21.94
CA ASN A 237 33.82 -27.30 -20.93
C ASN A 237 33.57 -26.60 -19.57
N SER A 238 32.77 -27.18 -18.69
CA SER A 238 33.09 -28.25 -17.72
C SER A 238 33.86 -27.79 -16.48
N GLU A 239 33.15 -28.00 -15.37
CA GLU A 239 33.59 -28.33 -14.01
C GLU A 239 35.06 -28.73 -13.83
N SER A 240 35.68 -28.18 -12.78
CA SER A 240 36.58 -28.97 -11.93
C SER A 240 36.57 -28.42 -10.50
N GLU A 241 36.23 -29.32 -9.60
CA GLU A 241 36.44 -29.24 -8.15
C GLU A 241 37.94 -29.14 -7.84
N THR A 242 38.29 -28.35 -6.83
CA THR A 242 39.20 -28.74 -5.73
C THR A 242 38.90 -27.88 -4.50
#